data_AF-A0AAJ1UFI2-F1
#
_entry.id   AF-A0AAJ1UFI2-F1
#
_cell.length_a   1.000
_cell.length_b   1.000
_cell.length_c   1.000
_cell.angle_alpha   90.00
_cell.angle_beta   90.00
_cell.angle_gamma   90.00
#
_symmetry.space_group_name_H-M   'P 1'
#
loop_
_entity.id
_entity.type
_entity.pdbx_description
1 polymer ?
#
loop_
_entity_poly.entity_id
_entity_poly.type
_entity_poly.pdbx_seq_one_letter_code
_entity_poly.pdbx_strand_id
1 'polypeptide(L)'
;MSNDAILALITLILPLLTAWALWRTMNGRWRAMAVVPLALLAVHLVLLTAFYSCDAAPDQPFSNCALPATEGLFNALRGVLYSNLTILMLLCPGLLIVAGIAGLIRKEGHKS
;
A
#
# COMPACT_ATOMS: atom_id res chain seq x y z
N MET A 1 17.41 -4.86 13.36
CA MET A 1 16.10 -4.37 12.88
C MET A 1 15.06 -5.38 13.31
N SER A 2 13.97 -4.96 13.95
CA SER A 2 12.83 -5.84 14.23
C SER A 2 12.15 -6.22 12.91
N ASN A 3 11.54 -7.41 12.85
CA ASN A 3 10.80 -7.88 11.67
C ASN A 3 9.69 -6.90 11.26
N ASP A 4 9.13 -6.18 12.22
CA ASP A 4 8.08 -5.17 12.00
C ASP A 4 8.57 -3.97 11.20
N ALA A 5 9.82 -3.54 11.42
CA ALA A 5 10.41 -2.44 10.68
C ALA A 5 10.65 -2.81 9.21
N ILE A 6 11.02 -4.06 8.94
CA ILE A 6 11.21 -4.57 7.57
C ILE A 6 9.86 -4.64 6.85
N LEU A 7 8.83 -5.18 7.52
CA LEU A 7 7.51 -5.28 6.95
C LEU A 7 6.93 -3.89 6.63
N ALA A 8 7.06 -2.94 7.56
CA ALA A 8 6.64 -1.55 7.36
C ALA A 8 7.40 -0.86 6.21
N LEU A 9 8.69 -1.15 6.06
CA LEU A 9 9.48 -0.62 4.96
C LEU A 9 8.98 -1.17 3.60
N ILE A 10 8.69 -2.47 3.53
CA ILE A 10 8.18 -3.11 2.31
C ILE A 10 6.81 -2.54 1.93
N THR A 11 5.90 -2.36 2.90
CA THR A 11 4.56 -1.83 2.63
C THR A 11 4.56 -0.39 2.16
N LEU A 12 5.57 0.40 2.54
CA LEU A 12 5.76 1.77 2.07
C LEU A 12 6.43 1.84 0.70
N ILE A 13 7.50 1.06 0.49
CA ILE A 13 8.34 1.17 -0.71
C ILE A 13 7.71 0.45 -1.92
N LEU A 14 7.13 -0.73 -1.70
CA LEU A 14 6.62 -1.57 -2.79
C LEU A 14 5.58 -0.85 -3.68
N PRO A 15 4.59 -0.12 -3.12
CA PRO A 15 3.58 0.57 -3.94
C PRO A 15 4.19 1.76 -4.70
N LEU A 16 5.16 2.46 -4.10
CA LEU A 16 5.88 3.57 -4.74
C LEU A 16 6.70 3.09 -5.94
N LEU A 17 7.46 2.01 -5.77
CA LEU A 17 8.23 1.39 -6.85
C LEU A 17 7.31 0.89 -7.97
N THR A 18 6.17 0.30 -7.61
CA THR A 18 5.18 -0.19 -8.59
C THR A 18 4.59 0.96 -9.40
N ALA A 19 4.18 2.04 -8.74
CA ALA A 19 3.65 3.24 -9.40
C ALA A 19 4.68 3.86 -10.34
N TRP A 20 5.93 3.98 -9.87
CA TRP A 20 7.03 4.52 -10.66
C TRP A 20 7.34 3.65 -11.89
N ALA A 21 7.41 2.33 -11.71
CA ALA A 21 7.67 1.39 -12.80
C ALA A 21 6.58 1.49 -13.88
N LEU A 22 5.30 1.44 -13.48
CA LEU A 22 4.17 1.58 -14.41
C LEU A 22 4.19 2.92 -15.15
N TRP A 23 4.51 4.01 -14.46
CA TRP A 23 4.60 5.34 -15.08
C TRP A 23 5.68 5.40 -16.17
N ARG A 24 6.83 4.75 -15.92
CA ARG A 24 7.97 4.69 -16.85
C ARG A 24 7.71 3.78 -18.04
N THR A 25 7.09 2.62 -17.83
CA THR A 25 7.01 1.57 -18.85
C THR A 25 5.74 1.64 -19.69
N MET A 26 4.61 2.02 -19.09
CA MET A 26 3.32 2.05 -19.77
C MET A 26 3.11 3.36 -20.55
N ASN A 27 2.31 3.30 -21.62
CA ASN A 27 1.97 4.45 -22.46
C ASN A 27 0.49 4.82 -22.35
N GLY A 28 0.19 6.11 -22.51
CA GLY A 28 -1.17 6.64 -22.63
C GLY A 28 -2.05 6.32 -21.41
N ARG A 29 -3.27 5.84 -21.68
CA ARG A 29 -4.31 5.53 -20.68
C ARG A 29 -3.85 4.54 -19.62
N TRP A 30 -2.90 3.66 -19.93
CA TRP A 30 -2.40 2.65 -19.00
C TRP A 30 -1.50 3.24 -17.89
N ARG A 31 -0.95 4.45 -18.08
CA ARG A 31 -0.23 5.15 -16.99
C ARG A 31 -1.13 5.48 -15.80
N ALA A 32 -2.45 5.61 -16.03
CA ALA A 32 -3.41 5.83 -14.95
C ALA A 32 -3.42 4.66 -13.94
N MET A 33 -2.99 3.46 -14.34
CA MET A 33 -2.85 2.33 -13.41
C MET A 33 -1.80 2.56 -12.32
N ALA A 34 -0.86 3.50 -12.52
CA ALA A 34 0.09 3.90 -11.46
C ALA A 34 -0.60 4.56 -10.27
N VAL A 35 -1.81 5.10 -10.44
CA VAL A 35 -2.59 5.73 -9.35
C VAL A 35 -3.14 4.68 -8.38
N VAL A 36 -3.44 3.47 -8.86
CA VAL A 36 -4.02 2.39 -8.04
C VAL A 36 -3.16 2.01 -6.83
N PRO A 37 -1.86 1.65 -6.99
CA PRO A 37 -1.01 1.34 -5.84
C PRO A 37 -0.80 2.54 -4.92
N LEU A 38 -0.79 3.78 -5.44
CA LEU A 38 -0.68 5.00 -4.63
C LEU A 38 -1.94 5.25 -3.80
N ALA A 39 -3.12 5.05 -4.38
CA ALA A 39 -4.39 5.20 -3.68
C ALA A 39 -4.53 4.16 -2.56
N LEU A 40 -4.16 2.89 -2.83
CA LEU A 40 -4.15 1.83 -1.82
C LEU A 40 -3.15 2.12 -0.69
N LEU A 41 -1.97 2.66 -1.02
CA LEU A 41 -0.99 3.12 -0.03
C LEU A 41 -1.54 4.26 0.83
N ALA A 42 -2.20 5.26 0.22
CA ALA A 42 -2.81 6.37 0.96
C ALA A 42 -3.90 5.87 1.93
N VAL A 43 -4.78 4.98 1.47
CA VAL A 43 -5.78 4.32 2.33
C VAL A 43 -5.09 3.52 3.44
N HIS A 44 -4.00 2.81 3.13
CA HIS A 44 -3.25 2.05 4.11
C HIS A 44 -2.68 2.96 5.21
N LEU A 45 -2.08 4.09 4.85
CA LEU A 45 -1.54 5.07 5.79
C LEU A 45 -2.62 5.68 6.68
N VAL A 46 -3.79 6.00 6.11
CA VAL A 46 -4.94 6.51 6.89
C VAL A 46 -5.42 5.46 7.90
N LEU A 47 -5.52 4.20 7.49
CA LEU A 47 -5.90 3.11 8.41
C LEU A 47 -4.83 2.86 9.48
N LEU A 48 -3.56 2.94 9.11
CA LEU A 48 -2.43 2.76 10.03
C LEU A 48 -2.40 3.87 11.09
N THR A 49 -2.56 5.12 10.66
CA THR A 49 -2.61 6.28 11.57
C THR A 49 -3.82 6.22 12.50
N ALA A 50 -5.00 5.84 11.99
CA ALA A 50 -6.18 5.60 12.83
C ALA A 50 -5.93 4.49 13.88
N PHE A 51 -5.27 3.40 13.47
CA PHE A 51 -4.96 2.30 14.38
C PHE A 51 -3.96 2.70 15.47
N TYR A 52 -2.85 3.34 15.10
CA TYR A 52 -1.82 3.79 16.05
C TYR A 52 -2.28 4.96 16.93
N SER A 53 -3.18 5.82 16.44
CA SER A 53 -3.75 6.90 17.26
C SER A 53 -4.52 6.39 18.47
N CYS A 54 -5.03 5.16 18.40
CA CYS A 54 -5.79 4.51 19.46
C CYS A 54 -4.97 3.65 20.42
N ASP A 55 -3.76 3.27 20.02
CA ASP A 55 -2.80 2.53 20.86
C ASP A 55 -1.80 3.48 21.57
N ALA A 56 -1.95 4.79 21.38
CA ALA A 56 -1.05 5.79 21.95
C ALA A 56 -1.23 5.91 23.48
N ALA A 57 -0.12 6.24 24.17
CA ALA A 57 -0.03 6.43 25.62
C ALA A 57 -1.22 7.24 26.20
N PRO A 58 -1.66 6.96 27.44
CA PRO A 58 -2.88 7.50 28.06
C PRO A 58 -3.05 9.02 27.97
N ASP A 59 -1.96 9.75 27.78
CA ASP A 59 -1.87 11.21 27.76
C ASP A 59 -2.23 11.84 26.39
N GLN A 60 -2.47 11.03 25.34
CA GLN A 60 -2.85 11.52 24.02
C GLN A 60 -4.38 11.60 23.84
N PRO A 61 -4.90 12.57 23.06
CA PRO A 61 -6.35 12.83 22.93
C PRO A 61 -7.18 11.66 22.36
N PHE A 62 -6.55 10.56 21.94
CA PHE A 62 -7.18 9.38 21.36
C PHE A 62 -6.76 8.06 22.03
N SER A 63 -6.06 8.11 23.17
CA SER A 63 -5.49 6.95 23.89
C SER A 63 -6.52 5.98 24.48
N ASN A 64 -7.80 6.35 24.50
CA ASN A 64 -8.87 5.62 25.17
C ASN A 64 -9.91 5.08 24.18
N CYS A 65 -9.46 4.35 23.17
CA CYS A 65 -10.35 3.63 22.25
C CYS A 65 -10.95 2.33 22.83
N ALA A 66 -10.69 2.06 24.12
CA ALA A 66 -11.16 0.90 24.90
C ALA A 66 -12.59 1.07 25.47
N LEU A 67 -13.46 1.82 24.79
CA LEU A 67 -14.89 1.79 25.09
C LEU A 67 -15.49 0.53 24.42
N PRO A 68 -16.31 -0.27 25.12
CA PRO A 68 -16.95 -1.45 24.52
C PRO A 68 -17.84 -1.10 23.31
N ALA A 69 -18.30 0.16 23.21
CA ALA A 69 -19.02 0.68 22.05
C ALA A 69 -18.15 0.82 20.78
N THR A 70 -16.83 0.95 20.92
CA THR A 70 -15.89 1.14 19.80
C THR A 70 -15.12 -0.13 19.44
N GLU A 71 -15.18 -1.19 20.26
CA GLU A 71 -14.47 -2.46 20.01
C GLU A 71 -14.87 -3.11 18.66
N GLY A 72 -16.16 -3.08 18.31
CA GLY A 72 -16.65 -3.53 17.01
C GLY A 72 -16.08 -2.72 15.84
N LEU A 73 -15.89 -1.41 16.03
CA LEU A 73 -15.28 -0.52 15.05
C LEU A 73 -13.78 -0.81 14.90
N PHE A 74 -13.05 -1.06 15.99
CA PHE A 74 -11.63 -1.43 15.94
C PHE A 74 -11.39 -2.76 15.23
N ASN A 75 -12.22 -3.77 15.51
CA ASN A 75 -12.12 -5.06 14.83
C ASN A 75 -12.43 -4.92 13.33
N ALA A 76 -13.41 -4.10 12.96
CA ALA A 76 -13.69 -3.78 11.56
C ALA A 76 -12.51 -3.05 10.90
N LEU A 77 -11.95 -2.01 11.53
CA LEU A 77 -10.78 -1.27 11.04
C LEU A 77 -9.56 -2.18 10.87
N ARG A 78 -9.31 -3.07 11.83
CA ARG A 78 -8.24 -4.08 11.76
C ARG A 78 -8.46 -5.01 10.57
N GLY A 79 -9.69 -5.49 10.35
CA GLY A 79 -10.03 -6.31 9.19
C GLY A 79 -9.82 -5.60 7.85
N VAL A 80 -10.19 -4.32 7.77
CA VAL A 80 -9.97 -3.50 6.56
C VAL A 80 -8.48 -3.21 6.35
N LEU A 81 -7.72 -2.94 7.41
CA LEU A 81 -6.27 -2.73 7.35
C LEU A 81 -5.55 -3.96 6.79
N TYR A 82 -5.85 -5.15 7.30
CA TYR A 82 -5.26 -6.40 6.80
C TYR A 82 -5.70 -6.70 5.37
N SER A 83 -6.98 -6.49 5.04
CA SER A 83 -7.47 -6.69 3.68
C SER A 83 -6.76 -5.77 2.68
N ASN A 84 -6.58 -4.49 3.02
CA ASN A 84 -5.86 -3.54 2.18
C ASN A 84 -4.38 -3.92 2.02
N LEU A 85 -3.75 -4.40 3.10
CA LEU A 85 -2.38 -4.91 3.07
C LEU A 85 -2.25 -6.12 2.14
N THR A 86 -3.16 -7.08 2.22
CA THR A 86 -3.18 -8.25 1.33
C THR A 86 -3.33 -7.85 -0.13
N ILE A 87 -4.23 -6.90 -0.42
CA ILE A 87 -4.41 -6.36 -1.77
C ILE A 87 -3.11 -5.72 -2.26
N LEU A 88 -2.45 -4.89 -1.45
CA LEU A 88 -1.15 -4.29 -1.81
C LEU A 88 -0.10 -5.34 -2.13
N MET A 89 0.01 -6.39 -1.30
CA MET A 89 1.01 -7.45 -1.45
C MET A 89 0.73 -8.39 -2.64
N LEU A 90 -0.52 -8.48 -3.12
CA LEU A 90 -0.86 -9.26 -4.32
C LEU A 90 -0.78 -8.41 -5.59
N LEU A 91 -1.29 -7.19 -5.55
CA LEU A 91 -1.44 -6.32 -6.70
C LEU A 91 -0.09 -5.74 -7.13
N CYS A 92 0.74 -5.28 -6.19
CA CYS A 92 2.00 -4.62 -6.53
C CYS A 92 2.99 -5.55 -7.27
N PRO A 93 3.22 -6.80 -6.84
CA PRO A 93 4.06 -7.73 -7.60
C PRO A 93 3.51 -8.03 -8.99
N GLY A 94 2.19 -8.23 -9.12
CA GLY A 94 1.55 -8.47 -10.41
C GLY A 94 1.75 -7.30 -11.38
N LEU A 95 1.56 -6.07 -10.91
CA LEU A 95 1.77 -4.86 -11.70
C LEU A 95 3.25 -4.63 -12.06
N LEU A 96 4.18 -4.98 -11.16
CA LEU A 96 5.62 -4.93 -11.45
C LEU A 96 6.02 -5.91 -12.56
N ILE A 97 5.46 -7.12 -12.57
CA ILE A 97 5.68 -8.10 -13.65
C ILE A 97 5.18 -7.53 -14.98
N VAL A 98 3.97 -6.97 -15.01
CA VAL A 98 3.41 -6.33 -16.22
C VAL A 98 4.28 -5.17 -16.69
N ALA A 99 4.72 -4.30 -15.77
CA ALA A 99 5.62 -3.19 -16.07
C ALA A 99 6.96 -3.70 -16.65
N GLY A 100 7.52 -4.77 -16.09
CA GLY A 100 8.75 -5.42 -16.57
C GLY A 100 8.61 -5.96 -17.99
N ILE A 101 7.53 -6.68 -18.27
CA ILE A 101 7.22 -7.20 -19.61
C ILE A 101 7.07 -6.05 -20.62
N ALA A 102 6.31 -5.01 -20.27
CA ALA A 102 6.16 -3.83 -21.12
C ALA A 102 7.50 -3.13 -21.40
N GLY A 103 8.39 -3.05 -20.41
CA GLY A 103 9.74 -2.53 -20.57
C GLY A 103 10.60 -3.36 -21.53
N LEU A 104 10.54 -4.69 -21.43
CA LEU A 104 11.25 -5.61 -22.32
C LEU A 104 10.76 -5.48 -23.77
N ILE A 105 9.44 -5.44 -23.99
CA ILE A 105 8.85 -5.28 -25.32
C ILE A 105 9.33 -3.97 -25.98
N ARG A 106 9.33 -2.85 -25.24
CA ARG A 106 9.84 -1.57 -25.76
C ARG A 106 11.32 -1.64 -26.12
N LYS A 107 12.13 -2.30 -25.28
CA LYS A 107 13.57 -2.44 -25.52
C LYS A 107 13.87 -3.24 -26.78
N GLU A 108 13.15 -4.34 -27.01
CA GLU A 108 13.32 -5.16 -28.21
C GLU A 108 12.79 -4.47 -29.47
N GLY A 109 11.67 -3.74 -29.38
CA GLY A 109 11.12 -2.98 -30.50
C GLY A 109 12.00 -1.81 -30.98
N HIS A 110 12.96 -1.36 -30.18
CA HIS A 110 13.96 -0.33 -30.56
C HIS A 110 15.23 -0.89 -31.19
N LYS A 111 15.43 -2.23 -31.20
CA LYS A 111 16.61 -2.88 -31.77
C LYS A 111 16.40 -3.39 -33.21
N SER A 112 15.14 -3.50 -33.64
CA SER A 112 14.78 -3.93 -35.00
C SER A 112 14.60 -2.73 -35.92
#